data_AF-A0A540WHG7-F1
#
_entry.id   AF-A0A540WHG7-F1
#
_cell.length_a   1.000
_cell.length_b   1.000
_cell.length_c   1.000
_cell.angle_alpha   90.00
_cell.angle_beta   90.00
_cell.angle_gamma   90.00
#
_symmetry.space_group_name_H-M   'P 1'
#
loop_
_entity.id
_entity.type
_entity.pdbx_description
1 polymer ?
#
loop_
_entity_poly.entity_id
_entity_poly.type
_entity_poly.pdbx_seq_one_letter_code
_entity_poly.pdbx_strand_id
1 'polypeptide(L)'
;DPAVREKAEQAVRAALAKLQEETAQGHGKASAGAATALRTVLKQHGRHIDGALEHDVHTALIAAGELQGWQRWSADQVREELVAKAEGLLKRPEGQALGGRKIQESLRQLREQWKQTDQGGQANHALWKKFDEACNAAHKVVEAWLEKVRADAAEHKGQRLALIQELQAWTAAQAEGGAERDWKQVNR
;
A
#
# COMPACT_ATOMS: atom_id res chain seq x y z
N ASP A 1 32.42 37.51 26.28
CA ASP A 1 33.49 36.52 26.40
C ASP A 1 33.80 35.97 25.02
N PRO A 2 34.99 36.24 24.45
CA PRO A 2 35.38 35.77 23.12
C PRO A 2 35.36 34.25 22.99
N ALA A 3 35.70 33.49 24.05
CA ALA A 3 35.68 32.04 24.03
C ALA A 3 34.26 31.45 23.91
N VAL A 4 33.26 32.17 24.45
CA VAL A 4 31.84 31.77 24.33
C VAL A 4 31.31 32.02 22.92
N ARG A 5 31.76 33.09 22.26
CA ARG A 5 31.38 33.40 20.87
C ARG A 5 31.98 32.39 19.89
N GLU A 6 33.26 32.10 20.04
CA GLU A 6 33.94 31.13 19.16
C GLU A 6 33.31 29.72 19.24
N LYS A 7 32.98 29.25 20.46
CA LYS A 7 32.26 27.98 20.63
C LYS A 7 30.86 28.00 20.02
N ALA A 8 30.14 29.12 20.16
CA ALA A 8 28.81 29.29 19.59
C ALA A 8 28.84 29.27 18.05
N GLU A 9 29.80 29.98 17.45
CA GLU A 9 30.01 30.00 16.00
C GLU A 9 30.41 28.62 15.47
N GLN A 10 31.32 27.91 16.14
CA GLN A 10 31.71 26.55 15.75
C GLN A 10 30.51 25.58 15.78
N ALA A 11 29.69 25.64 16.82
CA ALA A 11 28.50 24.79 16.92
C ALA A 11 27.48 25.07 15.81
N VAL A 12 27.23 26.35 15.50
CA VAL A 12 26.32 26.76 14.41
C VAL A 12 26.88 26.37 13.04
N ARG A 13 28.18 26.59 12.79
CA ARG A 13 28.84 26.21 11.53
C ARG A 13 28.82 24.71 11.30
N ALA A 14 29.05 23.90 12.33
CA ALA A 14 28.97 22.44 12.23
C ALA A 14 27.55 21.96 11.88
N ALA A 15 26.52 22.52 12.52
CA ALA A 15 25.13 22.19 12.22
C ALA A 15 24.69 22.68 10.83
N LEU A 16 25.20 23.84 10.39
CA LEU A 16 24.96 24.40 9.06
C LEU A 16 25.57 23.53 7.97
N ALA A 17 26.85 23.13 8.12
CA ALA A 17 27.53 22.27 7.16
C ALA A 17 26.79 20.94 6.97
N LYS A 18 26.29 20.35 8.06
CA LYS A 18 25.48 19.13 8.01
C LYS A 18 24.17 19.33 7.25
N LEU A 19 23.48 20.46 7.45
CA LEU A 19 22.26 20.76 6.69
C LEU A 19 22.55 20.91 5.19
N GLN A 20 23.62 21.61 4.84
CA GLN A 20 24.02 21.82 3.45
C GLN A 20 24.39 20.51 2.77
N GLU A 21 25.12 19.62 3.45
CA GLU A 21 25.47 18.29 2.95
C GLU A 21 24.21 17.45 2.66
N GLU A 22 23.29 17.33 3.62
CA GLU A 22 22.06 16.53 3.45
C GLU A 22 21.15 17.12 2.36
N THR A 23 21.11 18.45 2.24
CA THR A 23 20.32 19.15 1.21
C THR A 23 20.94 18.94 -0.17
N ALA A 24 22.27 18.99 -0.29
CA ALA A 24 22.99 18.74 -1.54
C ALA A 24 22.86 17.28 -2.00
N GLN A 25 22.79 16.33 -1.06
CA GLN A 25 22.54 14.91 -1.35
C GLN A 25 21.06 14.60 -1.67
N GLY A 26 20.15 15.57 -1.51
CA GLY A 26 18.72 15.40 -1.78
C GLY A 26 17.99 14.51 -0.76
N HIS A 27 18.61 14.22 0.39
CA HIS A 27 18.04 13.38 1.44
C HIS A 27 17.00 14.17 2.24
N GLY A 28 15.81 14.42 1.71
CA GLY A 28 14.88 15.36 2.35
C GLY A 28 14.43 14.98 3.78
N LYS A 29 14.38 13.69 4.16
CA LYS A 29 14.15 13.29 5.57
C LYS A 29 15.34 13.64 6.48
N ALA A 30 16.56 13.38 6.02
CA ALA A 30 17.76 13.73 6.77
C ALA A 30 17.97 15.25 6.80
N SER A 31 17.65 15.95 5.71
CA SER A 31 17.63 17.42 5.60
C SER A 31 16.64 18.05 6.56
N ALA A 32 15.43 17.49 6.71
CA ALA A 32 14.44 17.96 7.69
C ALA A 32 14.93 17.77 9.15
N GLY A 33 15.59 16.64 9.42
CA GLY A 33 16.26 16.39 10.70
C GLY A 33 17.38 17.39 10.98
N ALA A 34 18.27 17.61 10.01
CA ALA A 34 19.36 18.56 10.08
C ALA A 34 18.86 20.01 10.25
N ALA A 35 17.77 20.41 9.57
CA ALA A 35 17.16 21.72 9.73
C ALA A 35 16.57 21.92 11.14
N THR A 36 16.00 20.87 11.73
CA THR A 36 15.52 20.88 13.12
C THR A 36 16.67 20.98 14.12
N ALA A 37 17.75 20.24 13.88
CA ALA A 37 18.97 20.29 14.69
C ALA A 37 19.59 21.70 14.65
N LEU A 38 19.73 22.29 13.45
CA LEU A 38 20.23 23.65 13.28
C LEU A 38 19.37 24.68 14.02
N ARG A 39 18.03 24.62 13.92
CA ARG A 39 17.13 25.49 14.70
C ARG A 39 17.31 25.34 16.21
N THR A 40 17.65 24.15 16.68
CA THR A 40 17.90 23.89 18.11
C THR A 40 19.20 24.53 18.57
N VAL A 41 20.26 24.41 17.77
CA VAL A 41 21.55 25.07 18.02
C VAL A 41 21.41 26.58 18.00
N LEU A 42 20.64 27.14 17.05
CA LEU A 42 20.36 28.59 16.98
C LEU A 42 19.60 29.11 18.20
N LYS A 43 18.67 28.33 18.78
CA LYS A 43 18.01 28.73 20.04
C LYS A 43 19.00 28.92 21.19
N GLN A 44 20.09 28.16 21.20
CA GLN A 44 21.09 28.20 22.27
C GLN A 44 22.20 29.22 22.00
N HIS A 45 22.60 29.37 20.74
CA HIS A 45 23.81 30.08 20.33
C HIS A 45 23.57 31.30 19.42
N GLY A 46 22.35 31.51 18.93
CA GLY A 46 22.04 32.51 17.90
C GLY A 46 22.30 33.96 18.29
N ARG A 47 22.36 34.28 19.59
CA ARG A 47 22.72 35.65 20.04
C ARG A 47 24.22 35.98 19.91
N HIS A 48 25.06 35.00 19.58
CA HIS A 48 26.52 35.11 19.62
C HIS A 48 27.18 34.96 18.24
N ILE A 49 26.39 34.83 17.17
CA ILE A 49 26.87 34.70 15.80
C ILE A 49 26.87 36.05 15.09
N ASP A 50 27.69 36.18 14.06
CA ASP A 50 27.73 37.37 13.21
C ASP A 50 26.63 37.35 12.13
N GLY A 51 26.38 38.51 11.51
CA GLY A 51 25.33 38.66 10.50
C GLY A 51 25.58 37.87 9.20
N ALA A 52 26.84 37.54 8.89
CA ALA A 52 27.16 36.72 7.71
C ALA A 52 26.74 35.27 7.94
N LEU A 53 27.08 34.71 9.10
CA LEU A 53 26.68 33.36 9.51
C LEU A 53 25.16 33.26 9.69
N GLU A 54 24.50 34.30 10.20
CA GLU A 54 23.03 34.38 10.23
C GLU A 54 22.43 34.29 8.83
N HIS A 55 22.95 35.05 7.86
CA HIS A 55 22.47 35.03 6.48
C HIS A 55 22.62 33.64 5.83
N ASP A 56 23.78 33.00 6.00
CA ASP A 56 24.04 31.66 5.46
C ASP A 56 23.09 30.61 6.06
N VAL A 57 22.84 30.70 7.37
CA VAL A 57 21.87 29.85 8.09
C VAL A 57 20.47 30.04 7.53
N HIS A 58 20.02 31.27 7.33
CA HIS A 58 18.69 31.56 6.78
C HIS A 58 18.53 31.00 5.37
N THR A 59 19.53 31.19 4.51
CA THR A 59 19.56 30.67 3.14
C THR A 59 19.48 29.15 3.12
N ALA A 60 20.27 28.46 3.95
CA ALA A 60 20.26 27.00 4.04
C ALA A 60 18.92 26.46 4.58
N LEU A 61 18.29 27.14 5.54
CA LEU A 61 16.99 26.75 6.07
C LEU A 61 15.85 26.92 5.04
N ILE A 62 15.94 27.91 4.16
CA ILE A 62 15.00 28.09 3.04
C ILE A 62 15.16 26.95 2.04
N ALA A 63 16.39 26.68 1.58
CA ALA A 63 16.67 25.61 0.62
C ALA A 63 16.22 24.23 1.14
N ALA A 64 16.47 23.93 2.42
CA ALA A 64 16.00 22.71 3.06
C ALA A 64 14.46 22.66 3.19
N GLY A 65 13.82 23.80 3.41
CA GLY A 65 12.35 23.93 3.47
C GLY A 65 11.67 23.68 2.12
N GLU A 66 12.24 24.20 1.04
CA GLU A 66 11.78 23.92 -0.33
C GLU A 66 11.90 22.43 -0.67
N LEU A 67 13.01 21.78 -0.30
CA LEU A 67 13.20 20.35 -0.48
C LEU A 67 12.18 19.52 0.34
N GLN A 68 11.85 19.95 1.56
CA GLN A 68 10.81 19.32 2.37
C GLN A 68 9.41 19.45 1.74
N GLY A 69 9.08 20.64 1.19
CA GLY A 69 7.84 20.86 0.45
C GLY A 69 7.73 19.97 -0.78
N TRP A 70 8.83 19.81 -1.52
CA TRP A 70 8.92 18.91 -2.68
C TRP A 70 8.73 17.44 -2.31
N GLN A 71 9.32 16.96 -1.20
CA GLN A 71 9.10 15.59 -0.74
C GLN A 71 7.67 15.32 -0.30
N ARG A 72 7.03 16.27 0.39
CA ARG A 72 5.62 16.15 0.76
C ARG A 72 4.73 16.07 -0.47
N TRP A 73 4.96 16.96 -1.44
CA TRP A 73 4.25 16.96 -2.70
C TRP A 73 4.44 15.63 -3.46
N SER A 74 5.68 15.13 -3.55
CA SER A 74 5.99 13.84 -4.18
C SER A 74 5.27 12.66 -3.50
N ALA A 75 5.24 12.62 -2.16
CA ALA A 75 4.49 11.60 -1.43
C ALA A 75 2.97 11.72 -1.66
N ASP A 76 2.43 12.94 -1.72
CA ASP A 76 1.02 13.18 -2.05
C ASP A 76 0.68 12.75 -3.48
N GLN A 77 1.58 12.94 -4.46
CA GLN A 77 1.40 12.41 -5.82
C GLN A 77 1.29 10.88 -5.84
N VAL A 78 2.16 10.18 -5.12
CA VAL A 78 2.07 8.71 -5.00
C VAL A 78 0.75 8.29 -4.35
N ARG A 79 0.29 9.00 -3.30
CA ARG A 79 -1.01 8.72 -2.67
C ARG A 79 -2.18 8.94 -3.63
N GLU A 80 -2.16 10.01 -4.41
CA GLU A 80 -3.17 10.29 -5.45
C GLU A 80 -3.21 9.16 -6.49
N GLU A 81 -2.06 8.66 -6.95
CA GLU A 81 -2.01 7.50 -7.84
C GLU A 81 -2.59 6.23 -7.20
N LEU A 82 -2.32 5.99 -5.92
CA LEU A 82 -2.87 4.84 -5.20
C LEU A 82 -4.40 4.93 -5.06
N VAL A 83 -4.92 6.13 -4.80
CA VAL A 83 -6.37 6.39 -4.82
C VAL A 83 -6.94 6.09 -6.21
N ALA A 84 -6.33 6.63 -7.27
CA ALA A 84 -6.77 6.41 -8.64
C ALA A 84 -6.76 4.91 -9.03
N LYS A 85 -5.71 4.18 -8.63
CA LYS A 85 -5.61 2.72 -8.84
C LYS A 85 -6.69 1.96 -8.07
N ALA A 86 -6.99 2.34 -6.83
CA ALA A 86 -8.05 1.73 -6.02
C ALA A 86 -9.44 1.97 -6.63
N GLU A 87 -9.76 3.21 -7.01
CA GLU A 87 -11.01 3.54 -7.70
C GLU A 87 -11.13 2.83 -9.05
N GLY A 88 -10.01 2.73 -9.77
CA GLY A 88 -9.91 2.04 -11.06
C GLY A 88 -10.15 0.54 -10.99
N LEU A 89 -10.18 -0.09 -9.79
CA LEU A 89 -10.57 -1.50 -9.66
C LEU A 89 -12.04 -1.71 -10.05
N LEU A 90 -12.90 -0.72 -9.81
CA LEU A 90 -14.34 -0.79 -10.06
C LEU A 90 -14.78 -0.02 -11.32
N LYS A 91 -14.06 1.03 -11.70
CA LYS A 91 -14.41 1.90 -12.85
C LYS A 91 -13.83 1.43 -14.19
N ARG A 92 -13.66 0.12 -14.40
CA ARG A 92 -13.08 -0.41 -15.65
C ARG A 92 -14.14 -0.47 -16.77
N PRO A 93 -13.75 -0.28 -18.04
CA PRO A 93 -14.64 -0.47 -19.17
C PRO A 93 -15.27 -1.87 -19.18
N GLU A 94 -16.47 -1.98 -19.74
CA GLU A 94 -17.13 -3.28 -19.95
C GLU A 94 -16.21 -4.22 -20.75
N GLY A 95 -16.16 -5.49 -20.35
CA GLY A 95 -15.25 -6.49 -20.92
C GLY A 95 -13.82 -6.49 -20.35
N GLN A 96 -13.45 -5.50 -19.53
CA GLN A 96 -12.14 -5.44 -18.83
C GLN A 96 -12.26 -5.57 -17.31
N ALA A 97 -13.42 -6.01 -16.81
CA ALA A 97 -13.65 -6.22 -15.39
C ALA A 97 -12.67 -7.27 -14.85
N LEU A 98 -12.10 -7.00 -13.67
CA LEU A 98 -11.22 -7.95 -13.00
C LEU A 98 -12.05 -9.02 -12.28
N GLY A 99 -11.58 -10.26 -12.30
CA GLY A 99 -12.14 -11.31 -11.45
C GLY A 99 -11.86 -11.06 -9.97
N GLY A 100 -12.72 -11.57 -9.08
CA GLY A 100 -12.65 -11.31 -7.64
C GLY A 100 -11.29 -11.68 -7.00
N ARG A 101 -10.64 -12.76 -7.46
CA ARG A 101 -9.28 -13.12 -7.03
C ARG A 101 -8.25 -12.02 -7.33
N LYS A 102 -8.31 -11.44 -8.53
CA LYS A 102 -7.37 -10.40 -8.95
C LYS A 102 -7.62 -9.11 -8.18
N ILE A 103 -8.88 -8.76 -7.92
CA ILE A 103 -9.25 -7.63 -7.07
C ILE A 103 -8.68 -7.82 -5.65
N GLN A 104 -8.84 -9.00 -5.05
CA GLN A 104 -8.30 -9.32 -3.73
C GLN A 104 -6.77 -9.12 -3.65
N GLU A 105 -6.04 -9.61 -4.67
CA GLU A 105 -4.58 -9.45 -4.73
C GLU A 105 -4.17 -7.99 -4.93
N SER A 106 -4.86 -7.25 -5.80
CA SER A 106 -4.62 -5.82 -6.01
C SER A 106 -4.87 -5.01 -4.74
N LEU A 107 -5.93 -5.31 -3.98
CA LEU A 107 -6.19 -4.66 -2.69
C LEU A 107 -5.05 -4.87 -1.69
N ARG A 108 -4.50 -6.09 -1.60
CA ARG A 108 -3.36 -6.38 -0.73
C ARG A 108 -2.15 -5.55 -1.12
N GLN A 109 -1.84 -5.48 -2.42
CA GLN A 109 -0.71 -4.70 -2.94
C GLN A 109 -0.87 -3.20 -2.69
N LEU A 110 -2.06 -2.65 -2.93
CA LEU A 110 -2.35 -1.23 -2.73
C LEU A 110 -2.22 -0.83 -1.25
N ARG A 111 -2.73 -1.64 -0.33
CA ARG A 111 -2.62 -1.37 1.12
C ARG A 111 -1.16 -1.39 1.60
N GLU A 112 -0.35 -2.32 1.08
CA GLU A 112 1.07 -2.38 1.41
C GLU A 112 1.85 -1.18 0.81
N GLN A 113 1.56 -0.79 -0.43
CA GLN A 113 2.16 0.41 -1.04
C GLN A 113 1.78 1.67 -0.27
N TRP A 114 0.53 1.82 0.13
CA TRP A 114 0.09 2.94 0.96
C TRP A 114 0.90 3.00 2.26
N LYS A 115 1.02 1.88 2.96
CA LYS A 115 1.79 1.77 4.20
C LYS A 115 3.25 2.19 4.01
N GLN A 116 3.88 1.81 2.90
CA GLN A 116 5.26 2.20 2.56
C GLN A 116 5.37 3.70 2.27
N THR A 117 4.46 4.26 1.49
CA THR A 117 4.41 5.71 1.20
C THR A 117 4.17 6.54 2.47
N ASP A 118 3.38 6.02 3.40
CA ASP A 118 3.06 6.72 4.65
C ASP A 118 4.13 6.52 5.75
N GLN A 119 5.13 5.66 5.50
CA GLN A 119 6.19 5.38 6.47
C GLN A 119 7.17 6.57 6.59
N GLY A 120 6.85 7.50 7.47
CA GLY A 120 7.73 8.62 7.83
C GLY A 120 7.46 9.94 7.10
N GLY A 121 6.35 10.03 6.36
CA GLY A 121 5.82 11.29 5.81
C GLY A 121 4.74 11.90 6.72
N GLN A 122 4.43 13.19 6.51
CA GLN A 122 3.22 13.76 7.12
C GLN A 122 1.98 13.06 6.54
N ALA A 123 1.07 12.64 7.42
CA ALA A 123 -0.15 11.96 7.05
C ALA A 123 -1.09 12.90 6.27
N ASN A 124 -1.64 12.41 5.16
CA ASN A 124 -2.69 13.10 4.40
C ASN A 124 -4.03 12.39 4.61
N HIS A 125 -4.77 12.81 5.65
CA HIS A 125 -6.01 12.14 6.06
C HIS A 125 -7.11 12.18 4.99
N ALA A 126 -7.15 13.25 4.17
CA ALA A 126 -8.13 13.37 3.09
C ALA A 126 -7.91 12.33 2.00
N LEU A 127 -6.65 12.14 1.56
CA LEU A 127 -6.32 11.09 0.59
C LEU A 127 -6.50 9.69 1.18
N TRP A 128 -6.15 9.49 2.46
CA TRP A 128 -6.39 8.21 3.15
C TRP A 128 -7.86 7.84 3.15
N LYS A 129 -8.74 8.78 3.50
CA LYS A 129 -10.19 8.54 3.53
C LYS A 129 -10.71 8.09 2.16
N LYS A 130 -10.32 8.78 1.08
CA LYS A 130 -10.69 8.40 -0.29
C LYS A 130 -10.17 7.02 -0.67
N PHE A 131 -8.91 6.74 -0.33
CA PHE A 131 -8.29 5.44 -0.58
C PHE A 131 -9.01 4.31 0.16
N ASP A 132 -9.29 4.48 1.45
CA ASP A 132 -9.96 3.48 2.27
C ASP A 132 -11.40 3.25 1.79
N GLU A 133 -12.13 4.31 1.45
CA GLU A 133 -13.46 4.22 0.84
C GLU A 133 -13.43 3.39 -0.46
N ALA A 134 -12.47 3.66 -1.36
CA ALA A 134 -12.31 2.90 -2.60
C ALA A 134 -11.93 1.43 -2.34
N CYS A 135 -11.03 1.17 -1.39
CA CYS A 135 -10.66 -0.18 -0.98
C CYS A 135 -11.84 -0.95 -0.37
N ASN A 136 -12.66 -0.31 0.47
CA ASN A 136 -13.83 -0.92 1.08
C ASN A 136 -14.91 -1.23 0.04
N ALA A 137 -15.12 -0.35 -0.94
CA ALA A 137 -16.02 -0.60 -2.06
C ALA A 137 -15.57 -1.83 -2.88
N ALA A 138 -14.28 -1.91 -3.22
CA ALA A 138 -13.73 -3.05 -3.95
C ALA A 138 -13.73 -4.35 -3.12
N HIS A 139 -13.61 -4.26 -1.79
CA HIS A 139 -13.69 -5.42 -0.91
C HIS A 139 -15.06 -6.12 -0.97
N LYS A 140 -16.16 -5.35 -1.05
CA LYS A 140 -17.52 -5.92 -1.18
C LYS A 140 -17.66 -6.81 -2.43
N VAL A 141 -16.99 -6.47 -3.52
CA VAL A 141 -16.97 -7.30 -4.74
C VAL A 141 -16.24 -8.62 -4.50
N VAL A 142 -15.16 -8.59 -3.71
CA VAL A 142 -14.43 -9.79 -3.30
C VAL A 142 -15.30 -10.68 -2.41
N GLU A 143 -16.02 -10.10 -1.45
CA GLU A 143 -16.94 -10.84 -0.58
C GLU A 143 -18.02 -11.56 -1.38
N ALA A 144 -18.71 -10.85 -2.29
CA ALA A 144 -19.71 -11.44 -3.16
C ALA A 144 -19.14 -12.56 -4.05
N TRP A 145 -17.92 -12.38 -4.55
CA TRP A 145 -17.23 -13.43 -5.31
C TRP A 145 -16.90 -14.66 -4.45
N LEU A 146 -16.44 -14.48 -3.21
CA LEU A 146 -16.14 -15.59 -2.29
C LEU A 146 -17.40 -16.36 -1.91
N GLU A 147 -18.52 -15.68 -1.71
CA GLU A 147 -19.82 -16.32 -1.48
C GLU A 147 -20.23 -17.16 -2.68
N LYS A 148 -20.14 -16.61 -3.89
CA LYS A 148 -20.41 -17.36 -5.12
C LYS A 148 -19.53 -18.60 -5.26
N VAL A 149 -18.21 -18.45 -5.08
CA VAL A 149 -17.26 -19.58 -5.14
C VAL A 149 -17.64 -20.68 -4.14
N ARG A 150 -18.08 -20.31 -2.94
CA ARG A 150 -18.53 -21.26 -1.92
C ARG A 150 -19.82 -21.97 -2.34
N ALA A 151 -20.78 -21.23 -2.90
CA ALA A 151 -22.04 -21.79 -3.40
C ALA A 151 -21.79 -22.78 -4.56
N ASP A 152 -21.02 -22.37 -5.56
CA ASP A 152 -20.64 -23.21 -6.71
C ASP A 152 -19.92 -24.48 -6.24
N ALA A 153 -19.01 -24.37 -5.27
CA ALA A 153 -18.31 -25.52 -4.69
C ALA A 153 -19.26 -26.49 -3.97
N ALA A 154 -20.27 -25.97 -3.26
CA ALA A 154 -21.29 -26.78 -2.60
C ALA A 154 -22.21 -27.48 -3.61
N GLU A 155 -22.63 -26.77 -4.66
CA GLU A 155 -23.45 -27.33 -5.74
C GLU A 155 -22.71 -28.45 -6.48
N HIS A 156 -21.47 -28.22 -6.91
CA HIS A 156 -20.67 -29.25 -7.56
C HIS A 156 -20.44 -30.46 -6.67
N LYS A 157 -20.28 -30.26 -5.35
CA LYS A 157 -20.21 -31.37 -4.40
C LYS A 157 -21.53 -32.15 -4.37
N GLY A 158 -22.66 -31.48 -4.34
CA GLY A 158 -24.00 -32.09 -4.40
C GLY A 158 -24.18 -32.91 -5.68
N GLN A 159 -23.87 -32.33 -6.85
CA GLN A 159 -23.94 -33.00 -8.15
C GLN A 159 -23.08 -34.27 -8.19
N ARG A 160 -21.83 -34.19 -7.70
CA ARG A 160 -20.95 -35.37 -7.62
C ARG A 160 -21.53 -36.46 -6.71
N LEU A 161 -22.11 -36.10 -5.57
CA LEU A 161 -22.74 -37.06 -4.66
C LEU A 161 -23.98 -37.71 -5.28
N ALA A 162 -24.82 -36.93 -5.98
CA ALA A 162 -25.98 -37.45 -6.69
C ALA A 162 -25.59 -38.48 -7.76
N LEU A 163 -24.57 -38.17 -8.58
CA LEU A 163 -24.04 -39.11 -9.57
C LEU A 163 -23.52 -40.40 -8.95
N ILE A 164 -22.85 -40.32 -7.79
CA ILE A 164 -22.40 -41.50 -7.06
C ILE A 164 -23.59 -42.34 -6.59
N GLN A 165 -24.65 -41.71 -6.07
CA GLN A 165 -25.85 -42.41 -5.61
C GLN A 165 -26.61 -43.05 -6.77
N GLU A 166 -26.76 -42.37 -7.90
CA GLU A 166 -27.36 -42.91 -9.12
C GLU A 166 -26.59 -44.13 -9.62
N LEU A 167 -25.25 -44.04 -9.66
CA LEU A 167 -24.41 -45.17 -10.06
C LEU A 167 -24.54 -46.35 -9.09
N GLN A 168 -24.55 -46.09 -7.78
CA GLN A 168 -24.76 -47.13 -6.77
C GLN A 168 -26.12 -47.81 -6.92
N ALA A 169 -27.20 -47.04 -7.09
CA ALA A 169 -28.54 -47.57 -7.30
C ALA A 169 -28.63 -48.40 -8.58
N TRP A 170 -28.02 -47.92 -9.68
CA TRP A 170 -27.95 -48.68 -10.92
C TRP A 170 -27.20 -49.99 -10.74
N THR A 171 -26.04 -49.99 -10.08
CA THR A 171 -25.26 -51.23 -9.83
C THR A 171 -26.02 -52.24 -8.96
N ALA A 172 -26.75 -51.78 -7.94
CA ALA A 172 -27.60 -52.65 -7.12
C ALA A 172 -28.75 -53.26 -7.94
N ALA A 173 -29.44 -52.45 -8.76
CA ALA A 173 -30.51 -52.94 -9.63
C ALA A 173 -30.01 -53.95 -10.68
N GLN A 174 -28.80 -53.77 -11.21
CA GLN A 174 -28.18 -54.76 -12.11
C GLN A 174 -27.83 -56.07 -11.39
N ALA A 175 -27.38 -56.00 -10.13
CA ALA A 175 -27.09 -57.18 -9.32
C ALA A 175 -28.38 -57.95 -8.97
N GLU A 176 -29.47 -57.26 -8.65
CA GLU A 176 -30.78 -57.86 -8.37
C GLU A 176 -31.46 -58.41 -9.62
N GLY A 177 -31.34 -57.74 -10.77
CA GLY A 177 -31.82 -58.21 -12.07
C GLY A 177 -30.92 -59.27 -12.75
N GLY A 178 -29.85 -59.69 -12.07
CA GLY A 178 -28.73 -60.45 -12.61
C GLY A 178 -28.54 -61.85 -12.04
N ALA A 179 -29.55 -62.43 -11.38
CA ALA A 179 -29.71 -63.88 -11.40
C ALA A 179 -30.39 -64.24 -12.73
N GLU A 180 -29.59 -64.67 -13.72
CA GLU A 180 -30.04 -65.33 -14.96
C GLU A 180 -30.52 -64.44 -16.14
N ARG A 181 -29.64 -63.57 -16.66
CA ARG A 181 -29.60 -63.36 -18.12
C ARG A 181 -28.46 -64.20 -18.69
N ASP A 182 -28.76 -65.45 -18.96
CA ASP A 182 -27.89 -66.32 -19.74
C ASP A 182 -27.76 -65.74 -21.15
N TRP A 183 -26.70 -64.97 -21.36
CA TRP A 183 -26.35 -64.38 -22.65
C TRP A 183 -26.11 -65.46 -23.73
N LYS A 184 -26.03 -66.75 -23.36
CA LYS A 184 -26.02 -67.88 -24.31
C LYS A 184 -27.40 -68.25 -24.85
N GLN A 185 -28.49 -67.70 -24.33
CA GLN A 185 -29.85 -67.92 -24.85
C GLN A 185 -30.27 -66.94 -25.96
N VAL A 186 -29.47 -65.91 -26.25
CA VAL A 186 -29.81 -64.88 -27.24
C VAL A 186 -29.55 -65.35 -28.70
N ASN A 187 -28.99 -66.54 -28.91
CA ASN A 187 -28.56 -67.00 -30.24
C ASN A 187 -28.93 -68.46 -30.58
N ARG A 188 -30.13 -68.91 -30.19
CA ARG A 188 -30.72 -70.17 -30.68
C ARG A 188 -32.05 -69.93 -31.39
#